data_AF-A0A6C1MZ43-F1
#
_entry.id   AF-A0A6C1MZ43-F1
#
_cell.length_a   1.000
_cell.length_b   1.000
_cell.length_c   1.000
_cell.angle_alpha   90.00
_cell.angle_beta   90.00
_cell.angle_gamma   90.00
#
_symmetry.space_group_name_H-M   'P 1'
#
loop_
_entity.id
_entity.type
_entity.pdbx_description
1 polymer ?
#
loop_
_entity_poly.entity_id
_entity_poly.type
_entity_poly.pdbx_seq_one_letter_code
_entity_poly.pdbx_strand_id
1 'polypeptide(L)'
;YAKERLQGRHPSSKDPSSAPVAIIEHADVRRMLLAQKAYVEGATGLCLFGARLMDDGHSHPDPQKKQEAQQLLDLLTPVIKAWPSEYGLKANDLAIQVYGGAGYTREYPVEQCWRDNRLNPIHEGTNGIQAMDLLGRKAWQEKGAGLQVLFKAVQKDMEATTDPRCSEWAGSLGETLQQAGKVTQSLGQALMEQGPDVTLANAACYLHLFGHITVAWMWLRQANTAAAALAAGATGSDESFYQGKLQAAQYFFQWELPTVAQDLVLLRNMDNTCYGMQADWF
;
A
#
# COMPACT_ATOMS: atom_id res chain seq x y z
N TYR A 1 -23.39 7.60 -7.57
CA TYR A 1 -23.41 6.47 -8.52
C TYR A 1 -23.76 5.13 -7.90
N ALA A 2 -22.83 4.38 -7.26
CA ALA A 2 -23.11 2.99 -6.84
C ALA A 2 -24.26 2.83 -5.84
N LYS A 3 -24.50 3.85 -5.00
CA LYS A 3 -25.63 3.91 -4.07
C LYS A 3 -26.99 4.12 -4.74
N GLU A 4 -27.01 4.63 -5.98
CA GLU A 4 -28.23 5.09 -6.67
C GLU A 4 -28.56 4.22 -7.88
N ARG A 5 -27.55 3.67 -8.56
CA ARG A 5 -27.74 2.84 -9.74
C ARG A 5 -28.39 1.51 -9.35
N LEU A 6 -29.65 1.31 -9.74
CA LEU A 6 -30.37 0.06 -9.55
C LEU A 6 -30.09 -0.91 -10.70
N GLN A 7 -29.60 -2.12 -10.39
CA GLN A 7 -29.37 -3.16 -11.39
C GLN A 7 -29.27 -4.54 -10.71
N GLY A 8 -29.93 -5.54 -11.28
CA GLY A 8 -29.83 -6.92 -10.79
C GLY A 8 -30.48 -7.13 -9.41
N ARG A 9 -30.26 -8.30 -8.83
CA ARG A 9 -30.86 -8.77 -7.57
C ARG A 9 -29.81 -9.51 -6.76
N HIS A 10 -30.06 -9.68 -5.46
CA HIS A 10 -29.25 -10.55 -4.62
C HIS A 10 -29.25 -11.99 -5.16
N PRO A 11 -28.13 -12.73 -5.12
CA PRO A 11 -28.07 -14.13 -5.56
C PRO A 11 -29.06 -15.06 -4.84
N SER A 12 -29.45 -14.70 -3.62
CA SER A 12 -30.48 -15.40 -2.83
C SER A 12 -31.91 -15.12 -3.30
N SER A 13 -32.14 -14.03 -4.05
CA SER A 13 -33.45 -13.67 -4.59
C SER A 13 -33.58 -14.16 -6.03
N LYS A 14 -34.26 -15.29 -6.20
CA LYS A 14 -34.49 -15.91 -7.52
C LYS A 14 -35.73 -15.38 -8.24
N ASP A 15 -36.55 -14.55 -7.60
CA ASP A 15 -37.78 -14.03 -8.17
C ASP A 15 -37.49 -12.95 -9.24
N PRO A 16 -37.78 -13.22 -10.53
CA PRO A 16 -37.53 -12.27 -11.61
C PRO A 16 -38.45 -11.03 -11.57
N SER A 17 -39.52 -11.05 -10.77
CA SER A 17 -40.47 -9.93 -10.61
C SER A 17 -40.09 -8.94 -9.52
N SER A 18 -39.16 -9.32 -8.62
CA SER A 18 -38.71 -8.45 -7.53
C SER A 18 -37.99 -7.20 -8.05
N ALA A 19 -38.06 -6.09 -7.31
CA ALA A 19 -37.38 -4.85 -7.69
C ALA A 19 -35.85 -5.01 -7.75
N PRO A 20 -35.16 -4.31 -8.66
CA PRO A 20 -33.71 -4.32 -8.68
C PRO A 20 -33.13 -3.60 -7.46
N VAL A 21 -31.96 -4.05 -7.00
CA VAL A 21 -31.24 -3.45 -5.87
C VAL A 21 -30.19 -2.46 -6.34
N ALA A 22 -29.75 -1.56 -5.45
CA ALA A 22 -28.64 -0.66 -5.75
C ALA A 22 -27.36 -1.47 -5.93
N ILE A 23 -26.51 -1.11 -6.89
CA ILE A 23 -25.34 -1.94 -7.21
C ILE A 23 -24.33 -2.02 -6.05
N ILE A 24 -24.33 -1.05 -5.13
CA ILE A 24 -23.53 -1.10 -3.89
C ILE A 24 -23.88 -2.31 -3.00
N GLU A 25 -25.03 -2.94 -3.22
CA GLU A 25 -25.43 -4.14 -2.49
C GLU A 25 -24.74 -5.41 -3.01
N HIS A 26 -24.22 -5.40 -4.23
CA HIS A 26 -23.53 -6.55 -4.81
C HIS A 26 -22.14 -6.73 -4.21
N ALA A 27 -21.81 -7.97 -3.87
CA ALA A 27 -20.56 -8.32 -3.21
C ALA A 27 -19.31 -7.87 -3.99
N ASP A 28 -19.31 -8.04 -5.32
CA ASP A 28 -18.18 -7.63 -6.14
C ASP A 28 -18.02 -6.09 -6.23
N VAL A 29 -19.13 -5.35 -6.29
CA VAL A 29 -19.10 -3.88 -6.23
C VAL A 29 -18.56 -3.40 -4.89
N ARG A 30 -18.96 -4.04 -3.78
CA ARG A 30 -18.39 -3.76 -2.45
C ARG A 30 -16.89 -4.06 -2.40
N ARG A 31 -16.44 -5.18 -2.98
CA ARG A 31 -15.02 -5.53 -3.09
C ARG A 31 -14.24 -4.44 -3.82
N MET A 32 -14.73 -3.99 -4.98
CA MET A 32 -14.09 -2.93 -5.77
C MET A 32 -14.04 -1.60 -5.00
N LEU A 33 -15.16 -1.18 -4.41
CA LEU A 33 -15.23 0.06 -3.62
C LEU A 33 -14.33 -0.01 -2.37
N LEU A 34 -14.22 -1.18 -1.73
CA LEU A 34 -13.37 -1.39 -0.58
C LEU A 34 -11.88 -1.37 -0.94
N ALA A 35 -11.50 -1.97 -2.08
CA ALA A 35 -10.16 -1.86 -2.63
C ALA A 35 -9.80 -0.39 -2.94
N GLN A 36 -10.68 0.34 -3.64
CA GLN A 36 -10.49 1.78 -3.91
C GLN A 36 -10.28 2.58 -2.63
N LYS A 37 -11.12 2.35 -1.61
CA LYS A 37 -10.99 3.00 -0.30
C LYS A 37 -9.65 2.66 0.36
N ALA A 38 -9.26 1.39 0.37
CA ALA A 38 -8.01 0.91 0.94
C ALA A 38 -6.78 1.54 0.25
N TYR A 39 -6.84 1.72 -1.06
CA TYR A 39 -5.76 2.32 -1.85
C TYR A 39 -5.69 3.82 -1.65
N VAL A 40 -6.79 4.54 -1.82
CA VAL A 40 -6.81 6.00 -1.76
C VAL A 40 -6.48 6.50 -0.36
N GLU A 41 -7.09 5.94 0.68
CA GLU A 41 -6.85 6.39 2.05
C GLU A 41 -5.49 5.92 2.60
N GLY A 42 -5.01 4.76 2.15
CA GLY A 42 -3.64 4.29 2.44
C GLY A 42 -2.58 5.20 1.82
N ALA A 43 -2.73 5.50 0.52
CA ALA A 43 -1.85 6.43 -0.21
C ALA A 43 -1.87 7.84 0.40
N THR A 44 -3.07 8.35 0.72
CA THR A 44 -3.20 9.67 1.36
C THR A 44 -2.48 9.69 2.71
N GLY A 45 -2.65 8.64 3.53
CA GLY A 45 -1.92 8.51 4.79
C GLY A 45 -0.40 8.50 4.60
N LEU A 46 0.09 7.78 3.59
CA LEU A 46 1.52 7.72 3.26
C LEU A 46 2.07 9.09 2.81
N CYS A 47 1.36 9.81 1.93
CA CYS A 47 1.80 11.13 1.46
C CYS A 47 1.81 12.16 2.58
N LEU A 48 0.77 12.19 3.43
CA LEU A 48 0.72 13.06 4.60
C LEU A 48 1.81 12.72 5.61
N PHE A 49 2.13 11.44 5.77
CA PHE A 49 3.25 11.02 6.61
C PHE A 49 4.58 11.50 6.04
N GLY A 50 4.81 11.37 4.74
CA GLY A 50 6.00 11.91 4.07
C GLY A 50 6.14 13.43 4.24
N ALA A 51 5.05 14.18 4.06
CA ALA A 51 5.02 15.63 4.28
C ALA A 51 5.39 16.00 5.73
N ARG A 52 4.84 15.27 6.71
CA ARG A 52 5.22 15.45 8.11
C ARG A 52 6.70 15.16 8.35
N LEU A 53 7.24 14.08 7.78
CA LEU A 53 8.67 13.76 7.94
C LEU A 53 9.56 14.85 7.34
N MET A 54 9.14 15.48 6.24
CA MET A 54 9.82 16.63 5.68
C MET A 54 9.84 17.78 6.68
N ASP A 55 8.69 18.17 7.24
CA ASP A 55 8.61 19.25 8.22
C ASP A 55 9.42 18.95 9.49
N ASP A 56 9.29 17.73 10.03
CA ASP A 56 10.04 17.26 11.20
C ASP A 56 11.56 17.26 10.91
N GLY A 57 11.98 16.81 9.72
CA GLY A 57 13.36 16.82 9.26
C GLY A 57 13.97 18.21 9.09
N HIS A 58 13.14 19.25 8.93
CA HIS A 58 13.61 20.65 8.86
C HIS A 58 13.55 21.36 10.21
N SER A 59 12.48 21.15 10.97
CA SER A 59 12.08 22.05 12.06
C SER A 59 11.93 21.41 13.44
N HIS A 60 12.06 20.08 13.56
CA HIS A 60 11.85 19.41 14.85
C HIS A 60 12.90 19.90 15.90
N PRO A 61 12.47 20.29 17.12
CA PRO A 61 13.36 20.92 18.11
C PRO A 61 14.41 19.97 18.69
N ASP A 62 14.10 18.67 18.75
CA ASP A 62 15.02 17.61 19.13
C ASP A 62 15.88 17.17 17.92
N PRO A 63 17.22 17.35 17.97
CA PRO A 63 18.13 17.00 16.87
C PRO A 63 18.08 15.53 16.47
N GLN A 64 17.86 14.62 17.43
CA GLN A 64 17.79 13.20 17.12
C GLN A 64 16.54 12.89 16.30
N LYS A 65 15.38 13.41 16.70
CA LYS A 65 14.13 13.22 15.97
C LYS A 65 14.16 13.88 14.59
N LYS A 66 14.85 15.02 14.46
CA LYS A 66 15.11 15.67 13.18
C LYS A 66 15.90 14.75 12.24
N GLN A 67 16.97 14.14 12.75
CA GLN A 67 17.78 13.17 11.99
C GLN A 67 16.98 11.90 11.62
N GLU A 68 16.28 11.31 12.60
CA GLU A 68 15.45 10.11 12.37
C GLU A 68 14.37 10.38 11.30
N ALA A 69 13.75 11.57 11.32
CA ALA A 69 12.76 11.96 10.32
C ALA A 69 13.36 12.06 8.91
N GLN A 70 14.53 12.68 8.78
CA GLN A 70 15.25 12.78 7.50
C GLN A 70 15.65 11.39 6.97
N GLN A 71 16.23 10.54 7.82
CA GLN A 71 16.63 9.17 7.46
C GLN A 71 15.44 8.33 6.98
N LEU A 72 14.29 8.46 7.65
CA LEU A 72 13.08 7.75 7.26
C LEU A 72 12.49 8.31 5.97
N LEU A 73 12.47 9.64 5.79
CA LEU A 73 12.01 10.26 4.55
C LEU A 73 12.87 9.84 3.37
N ASP A 74 14.19 9.82 3.52
CA ASP A 74 15.12 9.42 2.48
C ASP A 74 14.89 7.97 2.02
N LEU A 75 14.61 7.07 2.96
CA LEU A 75 14.23 5.69 2.67
C LEU A 75 12.87 5.60 1.95
N LEU A 76 11.87 6.33 2.43
CA LEU A 76 10.49 6.19 1.98
C LEU A 76 10.16 7.00 0.72
N THR A 77 11.01 7.92 0.29
CA THR A 77 10.76 8.75 -0.91
C THR A 77 10.39 7.93 -2.16
N PRO A 78 11.13 6.84 -2.51
CA PRO A 78 10.74 5.99 -3.64
C PRO A 78 9.39 5.29 -3.44
N VAL A 79 9.05 4.92 -2.20
CA VAL A 79 7.76 4.29 -1.86
C VAL A 79 6.61 5.30 -1.96
N ILE A 80 6.81 6.51 -1.44
CA ILE A 80 5.85 7.64 -1.51
C ILE A 80 5.58 8.02 -2.96
N LYS A 81 6.57 7.90 -3.85
CA LYS A 81 6.39 8.11 -5.28
C LYS A 81 5.64 6.93 -5.91
N ALA A 82 6.20 5.73 -5.81
CA ALA A 82 5.77 4.60 -6.60
C ALA A 82 4.40 4.04 -6.17
N TRP A 83 4.17 3.87 -4.86
CA TRP A 83 2.98 3.17 -4.38
C TRP A 83 1.69 3.93 -4.69
N PRO A 84 1.53 5.23 -4.35
CA PRO A 84 0.36 6.01 -4.75
C PRO A 84 0.19 6.10 -6.27
N SER A 85 1.29 6.19 -7.02
CA SER A 85 1.24 6.28 -8.49
C SER A 85 0.67 5.02 -9.15
N GLU A 86 0.95 3.85 -8.58
CA GLU A 86 0.46 2.57 -9.07
C GLU A 86 -0.96 2.27 -8.57
N TYR A 87 -1.17 2.38 -7.25
CA TYR A 87 -2.43 2.01 -6.61
C TYR A 87 -3.54 3.05 -6.83
N GLY A 88 -3.19 4.32 -7.08
CA GLY A 88 -4.14 5.32 -7.56
C GLY A 88 -4.70 4.98 -8.94
N LEU A 89 -3.86 4.46 -9.85
CA LEU A 89 -4.30 4.01 -11.16
C LEU A 89 -5.19 2.76 -11.07
N LYS A 90 -4.83 1.79 -10.22
CA LYS A 90 -5.68 0.62 -9.91
C LYS A 90 -7.05 1.05 -9.36
N ALA A 91 -7.08 2.03 -8.46
CA ALA A 91 -8.33 2.57 -7.94
C ALA A 91 -9.16 3.26 -9.04
N ASN A 92 -8.54 3.99 -9.95
CA ASN A 92 -9.25 4.62 -11.09
C ASN A 92 -9.83 3.56 -12.05
N ASP A 93 -9.10 2.47 -12.29
CA ASP A 93 -9.57 1.35 -13.13
C ASP A 93 -10.83 0.70 -12.54
N LEU A 94 -10.79 0.42 -11.24
CA LEU A 94 -11.97 -0.07 -10.50
C LEU A 94 -13.13 0.94 -10.54
N ALA A 95 -12.85 2.25 -10.60
CA ALA A 95 -13.90 3.27 -10.71
C ALA A 95 -14.65 3.13 -12.03
N ILE A 96 -13.92 2.97 -13.14
CA ILE A 96 -14.52 2.74 -14.46
C ILE A 96 -15.39 1.48 -14.40
N GLN A 97 -14.88 0.40 -13.82
CA GLN A 97 -15.61 -0.87 -13.70
C GLN A 97 -16.90 -0.75 -12.88
N VAL A 98 -16.91 0.01 -11.77
CA VAL A 98 -18.11 0.26 -10.95
C VAL A 98 -19.19 1.02 -11.74
N TYR A 99 -18.80 1.88 -12.68
CA TYR A 99 -19.74 2.57 -13.57
C TYR A 99 -20.18 1.70 -14.77
N GLY A 100 -19.56 0.55 -15.00
CA GLY A 100 -19.79 -0.29 -16.17
C GLY A 100 -19.56 0.47 -17.47
N GLY A 101 -20.40 0.26 -18.49
CA GLY A 101 -20.27 0.94 -19.78
C GLY A 101 -20.31 2.47 -19.68
N ALA A 102 -21.01 3.03 -18.69
CA ALA A 102 -21.04 4.48 -18.47
C ALA A 102 -19.67 5.03 -18.06
N GLY A 103 -18.85 4.22 -17.38
CA GLY A 103 -17.50 4.59 -16.97
C GLY A 103 -16.53 4.76 -18.14
N TYR A 104 -16.89 4.26 -19.33
CA TYR A 104 -16.11 4.40 -20.56
C TYR A 104 -16.62 5.54 -21.46
N THR A 105 -17.55 6.33 -20.96
CA THR A 105 -18.06 7.53 -21.64
C THR A 105 -17.41 8.79 -21.06
N ARG A 106 -17.46 9.89 -21.80
CA ARG A 106 -16.97 11.20 -21.33
C ARG A 106 -17.98 11.96 -20.46
N GLU A 107 -19.15 11.37 -20.19
CA GLU A 107 -20.14 11.97 -19.29
C GLU A 107 -19.69 11.91 -17.82
N TYR A 108 -18.95 10.85 -17.46
CA TYR A 108 -18.38 10.68 -16.13
C TYR A 108 -16.87 10.88 -16.14
N PRO A 109 -16.28 11.50 -15.10
CA PRO A 109 -14.87 11.88 -15.10
C PRO A 109 -13.91 10.69 -14.88
N VAL A 110 -14.42 9.48 -14.61
CA VAL A 110 -13.59 8.34 -14.19
C VAL A 110 -12.57 7.90 -15.25
N GLU A 111 -12.92 7.98 -16.54
CA GLU A 111 -12.00 7.70 -17.64
C GLU A 111 -10.87 8.74 -17.73
N GLN A 112 -11.22 10.01 -17.53
CA GLN A 112 -10.25 11.10 -17.53
C GLN A 112 -9.29 10.98 -16.35
N CYS A 113 -9.82 10.72 -15.14
CA CYS A 113 -8.99 10.48 -13.96
C CYS A 113 -7.99 9.34 -14.20
N TRP A 114 -8.40 8.24 -14.84
CA TRP A 114 -7.48 7.17 -15.18
C TRP A 114 -6.40 7.61 -16.16
N ARG A 115 -6.77 8.26 -17.27
CA ARG A 115 -5.82 8.72 -18.29
C ARG A 115 -4.81 9.71 -17.73
N ASP A 116 -5.27 10.68 -16.96
CA ASP A 116 -4.41 11.76 -16.44
C ASP A 116 -3.42 11.21 -15.39
N ASN A 117 -3.86 10.24 -14.57
CA ASN A 117 -3.00 9.60 -13.56
C ASN A 117 -2.09 8.49 -14.14
N ARG A 118 -2.30 8.03 -15.38
CA ARG A 118 -1.46 6.99 -16.02
C ARG A 118 0.00 7.42 -16.15
N LEU A 119 0.27 8.71 -16.17
CA LEU A 119 1.61 9.28 -16.25
C LEU A 119 2.41 9.12 -14.94
N ASN A 120 1.75 9.08 -13.78
CA ASN A 120 2.42 9.08 -12.46
C ASN A 120 3.44 7.95 -12.25
N PRO A 121 3.19 6.69 -12.65
CA PRO A 121 4.20 5.62 -12.52
C PRO A 121 5.37 5.74 -13.52
N ILE A 122 5.31 6.70 -14.45
CA ILE A 122 6.30 6.90 -15.53
C ILE A 122 7.19 8.12 -15.26
N HIS A 123 6.62 9.30 -15.02
CA HIS A 123 7.40 10.54 -14.87
C HIS A 123 8.24 10.55 -13.59
N GLU A 124 9.26 11.41 -13.53
CA GLU A 124 10.17 11.58 -12.39
C GLU A 124 10.76 10.25 -11.87
N GLY A 125 11.16 9.39 -12.81
CA GLY A 125 11.68 8.05 -12.56
C GLY A 125 10.57 7.00 -12.51
N THR A 126 10.62 6.04 -13.43
CA THR A 126 9.65 4.94 -13.50
C THR A 126 9.68 4.10 -12.22
N ASN A 127 8.63 3.31 -11.94
CA ASN A 127 8.62 2.42 -10.78
C ASN A 127 9.84 1.47 -10.74
N GLY A 128 10.38 1.05 -11.89
CA GLY A 128 11.64 0.28 -11.95
C GLY A 128 12.86 1.08 -11.50
N ILE A 129 12.97 2.36 -11.88
CA ILE A 129 14.03 3.25 -11.38
C ILE A 129 13.87 3.49 -9.87
N GLN A 130 12.66 3.75 -9.40
CA GLN A 130 12.39 3.92 -7.96
C GLN A 130 12.73 2.66 -7.17
N ALA A 131 12.48 1.49 -7.74
CA ALA A 131 12.81 0.21 -7.14
C ALA A 131 14.32 0.00 -7.02
N MET A 132 15.07 0.28 -8.09
CA MET A 132 16.53 0.24 -8.07
C MET A 132 17.12 1.29 -7.11
N ASP A 133 16.50 2.47 -7.01
CA ASP A 133 16.92 3.46 -6.03
C ASP A 133 16.72 2.96 -4.59
N LEU A 134 15.54 2.38 -4.30
CA LEU A 134 15.21 1.86 -2.99
C LEU A 134 16.18 0.74 -2.58
N LEU A 135 16.29 -0.33 -3.38
CA LEU A 135 17.10 -1.49 -3.05
C LEU A 135 18.59 -1.23 -3.27
N GLY A 136 18.99 -0.53 -4.33
CA GLY A 136 20.41 -0.34 -4.67
C GLY A 136 21.09 0.79 -3.90
N ARG A 137 20.33 1.77 -3.39
CA ARG A 137 20.89 2.93 -2.69
C ARG A 137 20.26 3.15 -1.32
N LYS A 138 18.97 3.47 -1.26
CA LYS A 138 18.30 3.98 -0.05
C LYS A 138 18.34 3.01 1.13
N ALA A 139 18.16 1.72 0.88
CA ALA A 139 18.23 0.67 1.91
C ALA A 139 19.57 0.61 2.65
N TRP A 140 20.67 1.04 2.02
CA TRP A 140 22.03 0.91 2.55
C TRP A 140 22.63 2.23 3.04
N GLN A 141 21.94 3.36 2.78
CA GLN A 141 22.39 4.67 3.21
C GLN A 141 22.64 4.71 4.72
N GLU A 142 23.76 5.32 5.12
CA GLU A 142 24.16 5.44 6.52
C GLU A 142 24.17 4.07 7.25
N LYS A 143 24.60 3.01 6.56
CA LYS A 143 24.61 1.63 7.09
C LYS A 143 23.20 1.12 7.47
N GLY A 144 22.20 1.52 6.69
CA GLY A 144 20.80 1.11 6.84
C GLY A 144 20.05 1.85 7.94
N ALA A 145 20.46 3.08 8.29
CA ALA A 145 19.82 3.86 9.35
C ALA A 145 18.32 4.06 9.10
N GLY A 146 17.91 4.39 7.87
CA GLY A 146 16.50 4.55 7.51
C GLY A 146 15.67 3.28 7.76
N LEU A 147 16.22 2.09 7.49
CA LEU A 147 15.54 0.81 7.75
C LEU A 147 15.37 0.58 9.25
N GLN A 148 16.40 0.89 10.05
CA GLN A 148 16.34 0.76 11.50
C GLN A 148 15.27 1.69 12.09
N VAL A 149 15.20 2.94 11.62
CA VAL A 149 14.16 3.90 12.03
C VAL A 149 12.78 3.41 11.64
N LEU A 150 12.60 2.92 10.42
CA LEU A 150 11.32 2.34 9.96
C LEU A 150 10.90 1.18 10.86
N PHE A 151 11.77 0.18 11.07
CA PHE A 151 11.44 -1.00 11.85
C PHE A 151 11.08 -0.65 13.29
N LYS A 152 11.84 0.26 13.92
CA LYS A 152 11.53 0.76 15.27
C LYS A 152 10.19 1.48 15.31
N ALA A 153 9.86 2.29 14.31
CA ALA A 153 8.60 3.02 14.27
C ALA A 153 7.39 2.09 14.07
N VAL A 154 7.50 1.10 13.18
CA VAL A 154 6.47 0.07 12.98
C VAL A 154 6.28 -0.74 14.25
N GLN A 155 7.38 -1.23 14.86
CA GLN A 155 7.35 -2.00 16.10
C GLN A 155 6.65 -1.25 17.23
N LYS A 156 6.97 0.03 17.42
CA LYS A 156 6.34 0.88 18.42
C LYS A 156 4.82 0.97 18.24
N ASP A 157 4.35 1.16 17.01
CA ASP A 157 2.90 1.28 16.75
C ASP A 157 2.19 -0.08 16.85
N MET A 158 2.87 -1.20 16.53
CA MET A 158 2.36 -2.54 16.79
C MET A 158 2.17 -2.78 18.29
N GLU A 159 3.18 -2.45 19.11
CA GLU A 159 3.12 -2.61 20.58
C GLU A 159 2.05 -1.73 21.26
N ALA A 160 1.71 -0.59 20.66
CA ALA A 160 0.67 0.30 21.16
C ALA A 160 -0.77 -0.18 20.85
N THR A 161 -0.91 -1.31 20.15
CA THR A 161 -2.21 -1.83 19.71
C THR A 161 -2.94 -2.53 20.85
N THR A 162 -4.23 -2.22 21.02
CA THR A 162 -5.06 -2.77 22.11
C THR A 162 -6.35 -3.45 21.65
N ASP A 163 -6.90 -3.07 20.49
CA ASP A 163 -8.09 -3.73 19.91
C ASP A 163 -7.71 -5.12 19.38
N PRO A 164 -8.47 -6.18 19.68
CA PRO A 164 -8.14 -7.54 19.26
C PRO A 164 -7.92 -7.71 17.75
N ARG A 165 -8.72 -7.03 16.91
CA ARG A 165 -8.58 -7.12 15.45
C ARG A 165 -7.28 -6.48 15.00
N CYS A 166 -6.97 -5.31 15.55
CA CYS A 166 -5.73 -4.62 15.26
C CYS A 166 -4.52 -5.43 15.74
N SER A 167 -4.63 -6.15 16.86
CA SER A 167 -3.55 -7.00 17.37
C SER A 167 -3.23 -8.17 16.43
N GLU A 168 -4.25 -8.80 15.82
CA GLU A 168 -4.03 -9.81 14.78
C GLU A 168 -3.31 -9.22 13.56
N TRP A 169 -3.74 -8.04 13.10
CA TRP A 169 -3.11 -7.34 11.99
C TRP A 169 -1.67 -6.91 12.27
N ALA A 170 -1.40 -6.45 13.50
CA ALA A 170 -0.05 -6.16 13.96
C ALA A 170 0.82 -7.43 13.95
N GLY A 171 0.28 -8.59 14.32
CA GLY A 171 0.95 -9.88 14.19
C GLY A 171 1.36 -10.19 12.75
N SER A 172 0.42 -10.11 11.81
CA SER A 172 0.71 -10.34 10.37
C SER A 172 1.72 -9.33 9.80
N LEU A 173 1.67 -8.07 10.23
CA LEU A 173 2.67 -7.06 9.85
C LEU A 173 4.05 -7.41 10.41
N GLY A 174 4.12 -7.82 11.67
CA GLY A 174 5.37 -8.19 12.34
C GLY A 174 6.03 -9.40 11.68
N GLU A 175 5.26 -10.43 11.32
CA GLU A 175 5.76 -11.59 10.57
C GLU A 175 6.32 -11.17 9.21
N THR A 176 5.58 -10.33 8.46
CA THR A 176 6.01 -9.83 7.15
C THR A 176 7.28 -8.99 7.27
N LEU A 177 7.35 -8.11 8.28
CA LEU A 177 8.51 -7.26 8.57
C LEU A 177 9.74 -8.09 8.91
N GLN A 178 9.59 -9.17 9.69
CA GLN A 178 10.68 -10.09 10.01
C GLN A 178 11.21 -10.79 8.76
N GLN A 179 10.33 -11.25 7.87
CA GLN A 179 10.73 -11.87 6.60
C GLN A 179 11.43 -10.87 5.68
N ALA A 180 10.93 -9.63 5.61
CA ALA A 180 11.57 -8.55 4.87
C ALA A 180 12.99 -8.27 5.42
N GLY A 181 13.17 -8.17 6.74
CA GLY A 181 14.50 -7.97 7.34
C GLY A 181 15.49 -9.08 6.98
N LYS A 182 15.06 -10.35 7.00
CA LYS A 182 15.90 -11.50 6.59
C LYS A 182 16.29 -11.41 5.12
N VAL A 183 15.33 -11.15 4.24
CA VAL A 183 15.57 -11.02 2.80
C VAL A 183 16.48 -9.84 2.51
N THR A 184 16.25 -8.69 3.14
CA THR A 184 17.14 -7.53 3.01
C THR A 184 18.56 -7.90 3.41
N GLN A 185 18.78 -8.58 4.54
CA GLN A 185 20.13 -9.02 4.92
C GLN A 185 20.81 -9.90 3.86
N SER A 186 20.09 -10.88 3.31
CA SER A 186 20.61 -11.74 2.24
C SER A 186 20.93 -10.97 0.97
N LEU A 187 20.08 -10.02 0.56
CA LEU A 187 20.32 -9.15 -0.59
C LEU A 187 21.55 -8.24 -0.38
N GLY A 188 21.78 -7.77 0.86
CA GLY A 188 22.97 -7.00 1.20
C GLY A 188 24.26 -7.81 1.04
N GLN A 189 24.24 -9.09 1.42
CA GLN A 189 25.35 -10.02 1.18
C GLN A 189 25.56 -10.27 -0.31
N ALA A 190 24.50 -10.54 -1.05
CA ALA A 190 24.54 -10.76 -2.49
C ALA A 190 25.08 -9.55 -3.27
N LEU A 191 24.75 -8.32 -2.85
CA LEU A 191 25.32 -7.11 -3.46
C LEU A 191 26.85 -7.06 -3.37
N MET A 192 27.43 -7.57 -2.27
CA MET A 192 28.88 -7.61 -2.09
C MET A 192 29.52 -8.77 -2.86
N GLU A 193 28.85 -9.93 -2.93
CA GLU A 193 29.40 -11.16 -3.52
C GLU A 193 29.18 -11.28 -5.03
N GLN A 194 28.00 -10.91 -5.51
CA GLN A 194 27.53 -11.10 -6.88
C GLN A 194 27.40 -9.79 -7.67
N GLY A 195 27.47 -8.65 -6.97
CA GLY A 195 27.35 -7.33 -7.58
C GLY A 195 25.90 -6.87 -7.80
N PRO A 196 25.74 -5.62 -8.28
CA PRO A 196 24.44 -4.97 -8.38
C PRO A 196 23.56 -5.54 -9.50
N ASP A 197 24.11 -5.94 -10.63
CA ASP A 197 23.32 -6.29 -11.82
C ASP A 197 22.38 -7.48 -11.57
N VAL A 198 22.90 -8.55 -10.96
CA VAL A 198 22.10 -9.74 -10.62
C VAL A 198 21.19 -9.46 -9.43
N THR A 199 21.72 -8.81 -8.40
CA THR A 199 20.98 -8.62 -7.14
C THR A 199 19.80 -7.64 -7.28
N LEU A 200 19.92 -6.65 -8.16
CA LEU A 200 18.88 -5.65 -8.42
C LEU A 200 17.86 -6.10 -9.48
N ALA A 201 18.02 -7.29 -10.08
CA ALA A 201 17.11 -7.81 -11.11
C ALA A 201 15.64 -7.85 -10.64
N ASN A 202 15.41 -8.16 -9.36
CA ASN A 202 14.08 -8.22 -8.74
C ASN A 202 13.80 -7.01 -7.83
N ALA A 203 14.44 -5.87 -8.06
CA ALA A 203 14.21 -4.67 -7.24
C ALA A 203 12.72 -4.27 -7.19
N ALA A 204 11.95 -4.52 -8.25
CA ALA A 204 10.50 -4.27 -8.28
C ALA A 204 9.75 -5.05 -7.19
N CYS A 205 10.10 -6.32 -6.95
CA CYS A 205 9.56 -7.13 -5.85
C CYS A 205 9.90 -6.51 -4.48
N TYR A 206 11.12 -5.99 -4.33
CA TYR A 206 11.54 -5.32 -3.10
C TYR A 206 10.74 -4.04 -2.83
N LEU A 207 10.50 -3.24 -3.88
CA LEU A 207 9.65 -2.06 -3.80
C LEU A 207 8.20 -2.41 -3.47
N HIS A 208 7.66 -3.48 -4.07
CA HIS A 208 6.31 -3.95 -3.77
C HIS A 208 6.17 -4.38 -2.31
N LEU A 209 7.12 -5.19 -1.80
CA LEU A 209 7.20 -5.63 -0.42
C LEU A 209 7.23 -4.46 0.57
N PHE A 210 8.17 -3.54 0.41
CA PHE A 210 8.32 -2.40 1.33
C PHE A 210 7.16 -1.40 1.20
N GLY A 211 6.58 -1.26 0.01
CA GLY A 211 5.37 -0.47 -0.20
C GLY A 211 4.19 -0.99 0.61
N HIS A 212 3.91 -2.29 0.56
CA HIS A 212 2.82 -2.90 1.31
C HIS A 212 3.06 -2.89 2.82
N ILE A 213 4.29 -3.13 3.27
CA ILE A 213 4.64 -3.01 4.70
C ILE A 213 4.37 -1.58 5.19
N THR A 214 4.81 -0.58 4.43
CA THR A 214 4.65 0.84 4.83
C THR A 214 3.18 1.24 4.84
N VAL A 215 2.39 0.84 3.84
CA VAL A 215 0.96 1.17 3.81
C VAL A 215 0.14 0.34 4.81
N ALA A 216 0.51 -0.92 5.07
CA ALA A 216 -0.05 -1.71 6.17
C ALA A 216 0.19 -1.01 7.51
N TRP A 217 1.39 -0.47 7.73
CA TRP A 217 1.69 0.33 8.91
C TRP A 217 0.81 1.59 8.99
N MET A 218 0.61 2.32 7.89
CA MET A 218 -0.32 3.45 7.86
C MET A 218 -1.77 3.03 8.18
N TRP A 219 -2.21 1.86 7.70
CA TRP A 219 -3.52 1.29 8.03
C TRP A 219 -3.64 0.89 9.50
N LEU A 220 -2.61 0.29 10.08
CA LEU A 220 -2.60 -0.08 11.50
C LEU A 220 -2.74 1.16 12.39
N ARG A 221 -2.04 2.25 12.08
CA ARG A 221 -2.14 3.52 12.84
C ARG A 221 -3.55 4.11 12.77
N GLN A 222 -4.15 4.12 11.58
CA GLN A 222 -5.52 4.59 11.38
C GLN A 222 -6.53 3.69 12.10
N ALA A 223 -6.34 2.37 12.05
CA ALA A 223 -7.18 1.39 12.72
C ALA A 223 -7.12 1.51 14.25
N ASN A 224 -5.93 1.68 14.81
CA ASN A 224 -5.75 1.91 16.26
C ASN A 224 -6.50 3.15 16.73
N THR A 225 -6.44 4.24 15.95
CA THR A 225 -7.18 5.48 16.25
C THR A 225 -8.68 5.26 16.12
N ALA A 226 -9.13 4.58 15.07
CA ALA A 226 -10.55 4.29 14.83
C ALA A 226 -11.14 3.40 15.94
N ALA A 227 -10.43 2.37 16.36
CA ALA A 227 -10.84 1.48 17.43
C ALA A 227 -10.93 2.22 18.78
N ALA A 228 -9.94 3.06 19.10
CA ALA A 228 -9.97 3.88 20.31
C ALA A 228 -11.16 4.87 20.32
N ALA A 229 -11.44 5.51 19.19
CA ALA A 229 -12.56 6.44 19.08
C ALA A 229 -13.93 5.73 19.23
N LEU A 230 -14.09 4.54 18.66
CA LEU A 230 -15.29 3.73 18.84
C LEU A 230 -15.45 3.27 20.30
N ALA A 231 -14.36 2.84 20.95
CA ALA A 231 -14.39 2.48 22.37
C ALA A 231 -14.72 3.67 23.28
N ALA A 232 -14.35 4.89 22.86
CA ALA A 232 -14.69 6.14 23.55
C ALA A 232 -16.14 6.63 23.27
N GLY A 233 -16.93 5.89 22.48
CA GLY A 233 -18.33 6.20 22.23
C GLY A 233 -18.59 7.16 21.08
N ALA A 234 -17.78 7.13 20.01
CA ALA A 234 -18.11 7.81 18.75
C ALA A 234 -19.50 7.38 18.24
N THR A 235 -20.32 8.32 17.76
CA THR A 235 -21.70 8.07 17.33
C THR A 235 -21.99 8.66 15.95
N GLY A 236 -23.08 8.21 15.32
CA GLY A 236 -23.60 8.81 14.10
C GLY A 236 -22.64 8.69 12.90
N SER A 237 -22.32 9.81 12.27
CA SER A 237 -21.41 9.84 11.11
C SER A 237 -19.99 9.42 11.48
N ASP A 238 -19.53 9.76 12.69
CA ASP A 238 -18.18 9.43 13.17
C ASP A 238 -18.04 7.94 13.39
N GLU A 239 -19.05 7.31 14.00
CA GLU A 239 -19.11 5.85 14.13
C GLU A 239 -19.01 5.18 12.75
N SER A 240 -19.81 5.63 11.78
CA SER A 240 -19.79 5.08 10.42
C SER A 240 -18.42 5.26 9.74
N PHE A 241 -17.76 6.39 9.96
CA PHE A 241 -16.42 6.67 9.44
C PHE A 241 -15.38 5.72 10.04
N TYR A 242 -15.35 5.56 11.37
CA TYR A 242 -14.39 4.70 12.05
C TYR A 242 -14.62 3.22 11.74
N GLN A 243 -15.87 2.77 11.64
CA GLN A 243 -16.18 1.41 11.16
C GLN A 243 -15.66 1.21 9.73
N GLY A 244 -15.84 2.22 8.86
CA GLY A 244 -15.29 2.20 7.51
C GLY A 244 -13.76 2.11 7.47
N LYS A 245 -13.05 2.78 8.40
CA LYS A 245 -11.58 2.68 8.54
C LYS A 245 -11.14 1.26 8.92
N LEU A 246 -11.82 0.65 9.89
CA LEU A 246 -11.52 -0.72 10.31
C LEU A 246 -11.80 -1.73 9.20
N GLN A 247 -12.88 -1.54 8.43
CA GLN A 247 -13.19 -2.43 7.31
C GLN A 247 -12.15 -2.34 6.18
N ALA A 248 -11.65 -1.14 5.89
CA ALA A 248 -10.60 -0.93 4.90
C ALA A 248 -9.25 -1.48 5.37
N ALA A 249 -8.90 -1.31 6.65
CA ALA A 249 -7.73 -1.94 7.26
C ALA A 249 -7.82 -3.47 7.16
N GLN A 250 -8.97 -4.06 7.50
CA GLN A 250 -9.19 -5.50 7.36
C GLN A 250 -8.96 -5.99 5.92
N TYR A 251 -9.49 -5.26 4.93
CA TYR A 251 -9.25 -5.59 3.53
C TYR A 251 -7.76 -5.54 3.21
N PHE A 252 -7.05 -4.49 3.62
CA PHE A 252 -5.62 -4.37 3.36
C PHE A 252 -4.83 -5.55 3.96
N PHE A 253 -5.08 -5.88 5.22
CA PHE A 253 -4.38 -6.97 5.91
C PHE A 253 -4.73 -8.37 5.38
N GLN A 254 -5.94 -8.57 4.87
CA GLN A 254 -6.39 -9.89 4.40
C GLN A 254 -6.26 -10.12 2.90
N TRP A 255 -6.26 -9.05 2.10
CA TRP A 255 -6.24 -9.14 0.64
C TRP A 255 -4.96 -8.60 0.02
N GLU A 256 -4.40 -7.51 0.56
CA GLU A 256 -3.29 -6.81 -0.07
C GLU A 256 -1.94 -7.22 0.52
N LEU A 257 -1.79 -7.21 1.85
CA LEU A 257 -0.55 -7.58 2.51
C LEU A 257 -0.08 -9.01 2.13
N PRO A 258 -0.94 -10.04 2.05
CA PRO A 258 -0.50 -11.39 1.69
C PRO A 258 0.06 -11.51 0.26
N THR A 259 -0.22 -10.56 -0.63
CA THR A 259 0.28 -10.60 -2.02
C THR A 259 1.82 -10.56 -2.09
N VAL A 260 2.48 -10.01 -1.08
CA VAL A 260 3.95 -9.93 -1.02
C VAL A 260 4.63 -11.28 -0.73
N ALA A 261 3.86 -12.32 -0.45
CA ALA A 261 4.40 -13.66 -0.24
C ALA A 261 5.17 -14.16 -1.47
N GLN A 262 4.70 -13.84 -2.68
CA GLN A 262 5.43 -14.15 -3.92
C GLN A 262 6.75 -13.38 -4.00
N ASP A 263 6.75 -12.09 -3.68
CA ASP A 263 7.97 -11.27 -3.69
C ASP A 263 9.02 -11.82 -2.73
N LEU A 264 8.60 -12.22 -1.52
CA LEU A 264 9.49 -12.84 -0.55
C LEU A 264 10.14 -14.12 -1.08
N VAL A 265 9.42 -14.94 -1.85
CA VAL A 265 9.97 -16.14 -2.49
C VAL A 265 10.99 -15.75 -3.57
N LEU A 266 10.64 -14.83 -4.47
CA LEU A 266 11.51 -14.41 -5.57
C LEU A 266 12.81 -13.76 -5.05
N LEU A 267 12.70 -12.90 -4.04
CA LEU A 267 13.85 -12.22 -3.44
C LEU A 267 14.73 -13.18 -2.64
N ARG A 268 14.14 -14.10 -1.86
CA ARG A 268 14.91 -15.09 -1.08
C ARG A 268 15.69 -16.04 -2.00
N ASN A 269 15.08 -16.44 -3.09
CA ASN A 269 15.71 -17.33 -4.06
C ASN A 269 16.69 -16.59 -4.98
N MET A 270 16.72 -15.25 -4.94
CA MET A 270 17.47 -14.41 -5.88
C MET A 270 17.19 -14.84 -7.33
N ASP A 271 15.91 -15.01 -7.65
CA ASP A 271 15.49 -15.56 -8.95
C ASP A 271 16.08 -14.74 -10.10
N ASN A 272 16.78 -15.41 -11.01
CA ASN A 272 17.47 -14.74 -12.11
C ASN A 272 16.77 -14.92 -13.45
N THR A 273 15.52 -15.41 -13.46
CA THR A 273 14.79 -15.73 -14.70
C THR A 273 14.73 -14.52 -15.64
N CYS A 274 14.34 -13.36 -15.12
CA CYS A 274 14.24 -12.13 -15.90
C CYS A 274 15.62 -11.60 -16.33
N TYR A 275 16.65 -11.73 -15.49
CA TYR A 275 18.01 -11.27 -15.79
C TYR A 275 18.68 -12.15 -16.86
N GLY A 276 18.43 -13.45 -16.83
CA GLY A 276 19.00 -14.41 -17.79
C GLY A 276 18.38 -14.37 -19.18
N MET A 277 17.31 -13.57 -19.39
CA MET A 277 16.65 -13.43 -20.67
C MET A 277 17.55 -12.71 -21.69
N GLN A 278 17.80 -13.34 -22.83
CA GLN A 278 18.61 -12.77 -23.91
C GLN A 278 17.73 -12.00 -24.89
N ALA A 279 18.32 -10.98 -25.55
CA ALA A 279 17.61 -10.13 -26.50
C ALA A 279 16.95 -10.93 -27.64
N ASP A 280 17.64 -11.96 -28.16
CA ASP A 280 17.16 -12.79 -29.27
C ASP A 280 16.09 -13.83 -28.85
N TRP A 281 15.74 -13.91 -27.56
CA TRP A 281 14.73 -14.85 -27.06
C TRP A 281 13.32 -14.22 -26.92
N PHE A 282 13.19 -12.90 -27.11
CA PHE A 282 11.92 -12.17 -27.00
C PHE A 282 11.03 -12.29 -28.23
#